data_AF-A0A374EQT7-F1
#
_entry.id   AF-A0A374EQT7-F1
#
_cell.length_a   1.000
_cell.length_b   1.000
_cell.length_c   1.000
_cell.angle_alpha   90.00
_cell.angle_beta   90.00
_cell.angle_gamma   90.00
#
_symmetry.space_group_name_H-M   'P 1'
#
loop_
_entity.id
_entity.type
_entity.pdbx_description
1 polymer ?
#
loop_
_entity_poly.entity_id
_entity_poly.type
_entity_poly.pdbx_seq_one_letter_code
_entity_poly.pdbx_strand_id
1 'polypeptide(L)'
;MGEWAYTGNQTPKEGENWGVVPIPRYDDNQQKITTSDMTAFMWVKGSTRSEAVKCWFECVRASKTDPKYEQTNKDKFMENNPNWTDEMYDVKMDVVSDDYLMLFDYAYGISSALGDRKQFDGNQCLVDALYSDASNVNEEGVQSTWTQVREKYSATVDSEIKELNQKIASLKS
;
A
#
# COMPACT_ATOMS: atom_id res chain seq x y z
N MET A 1 -1.04 7.45 -2.97
CA MET A 1 -2.32 7.26 -3.70
C MET A 1 -2.12 6.06 -4.62
N GLY A 2 -3.00 5.05 -4.57
CA GLY A 2 -2.79 3.81 -5.33
C GLY A 2 -3.04 3.99 -6.83
N GLU A 3 -2.55 3.03 -7.64
CA GLU A 3 -2.72 3.02 -9.11
C GLU A 3 -4.19 3.15 -9.55
N TRP A 4 -5.12 2.64 -8.73
CA TRP A 4 -6.55 2.72 -8.97
C TRP A 4 -7.06 4.15 -9.20
N ALA A 5 -6.44 5.16 -8.58
CA ALA A 5 -6.94 6.53 -8.58
C ALA A 5 -6.69 7.31 -9.87
N TYR A 6 -5.81 6.79 -10.74
CA TYR A 6 -5.33 7.50 -11.93
C TYR A 6 -5.24 6.61 -13.18
N THR A 7 -5.82 5.40 -13.14
CA THR A 7 -5.84 4.44 -14.26
C THR A 7 -7.26 3.96 -14.58
N GLY A 8 -7.42 3.33 -15.75
CA GLY A 8 -8.70 2.75 -16.17
C GLY A 8 -9.78 3.84 -16.32
N ASN A 9 -10.91 3.70 -15.63
CA ASN A 9 -11.99 4.70 -15.69
C ASN A 9 -11.64 6.04 -14.99
N GLN A 10 -10.51 6.09 -14.28
CA GLN A 10 -10.04 7.25 -13.51
C GLN A 10 -8.76 7.85 -14.14
N THR A 11 -8.48 7.50 -15.40
CA THR A 11 -7.36 8.03 -16.20
C THR A 11 -7.65 9.46 -16.70
N PRO A 12 -6.62 10.27 -17.02
CA PRO A 12 -6.79 11.55 -17.71
C PRO A 12 -7.65 11.42 -18.96
N LYS A 13 -8.54 12.40 -19.18
CA LYS A 13 -9.39 12.45 -20.37
C LYS A 13 -8.85 13.43 -21.40
N GLU A 14 -9.36 13.32 -22.63
CA GLU A 14 -9.01 14.24 -23.71
C GLU A 14 -9.32 15.69 -23.30
N GLY A 15 -8.35 16.58 -23.50
CA GLY A 15 -8.45 18.00 -23.16
C GLY A 15 -8.20 18.34 -21.68
N GLU A 16 -7.96 17.35 -20.82
CA GLU A 16 -7.56 17.60 -19.43
C GLU A 16 -6.04 17.75 -19.31
N ASN A 17 -5.58 18.58 -18.37
CA ASN A 17 -4.17 18.80 -18.11
C ASN A 17 -3.77 18.14 -16.79
N TRP A 18 -3.38 16.86 -16.88
CA TRP A 18 -2.89 16.09 -15.74
C TRP A 18 -1.36 16.05 -15.72
N GLY A 19 -0.79 16.03 -14.53
CA GLY A 19 0.63 15.78 -14.32
C GLY A 19 0.84 14.73 -13.23
N VAL A 20 1.79 13.83 -13.46
CA VAL A 20 2.33 12.94 -12.42
C VAL A 20 3.70 13.49 -12.06
N VAL A 21 3.88 13.86 -10.80
CA VAL A 21 5.10 14.50 -10.31
C VAL A 21 5.78 13.64 -9.24
N PRO A 22 7.11 13.73 -9.08
CA PRO A 22 7.83 13.01 -8.04
C PRO A 22 7.34 13.41 -6.63
N ILE A 23 7.49 12.48 -5.68
CA ILE A 23 7.27 12.77 -4.26
C ILE A 23 8.29 13.84 -3.81
N PRO A 24 7.88 14.96 -3.19
CA PRO A 24 8.79 15.97 -2.69
C PRO A 24 9.84 15.39 -1.74
N ARG A 25 11.07 15.87 -1.86
CA ARG A 25 12.16 15.46 -0.98
C ARG A 25 12.01 16.12 0.39
N TYR A 26 12.32 15.36 1.44
CA TYR A 26 12.46 15.91 2.78
C TYR A 26 13.91 16.35 3.01
N ASP A 27 14.13 17.62 3.39
CA ASP A 27 15.48 18.19 3.45
C ASP A 27 16.39 17.46 4.45
N ASP A 28 15.84 17.07 5.60
CA ASP A 28 16.60 16.42 6.69
C ASP A 28 16.87 14.93 6.43
N ASN A 29 16.20 14.32 5.46
CA ASN A 29 16.42 12.93 5.07
C ASN A 29 16.50 12.77 3.56
N GLN A 30 17.72 12.53 3.10
CA GLN A 30 18.04 12.37 1.69
C GLN A 30 17.45 11.08 1.08
N GLN A 31 17.02 10.11 1.91
CA GLN A 31 16.39 8.85 1.48
C GLN A 31 15.04 9.13 0.81
N LYS A 32 14.87 8.61 -0.41
CA LYS A 32 13.56 8.55 -1.05
C LYS A 32 12.68 7.54 -0.29
N ILE A 33 11.52 7.97 0.18
CA ILE A 33 10.58 7.13 0.95
C ILE A 33 9.25 7.13 0.23
N THR A 34 8.64 5.96 0.09
CA THR A 34 7.28 5.80 -0.43
C THR A 34 6.51 4.81 0.44
N THR A 35 5.19 4.86 0.37
CA THR A 35 4.34 3.80 0.92
C THR A 35 3.95 2.85 -0.19
N SER A 36 3.94 1.55 0.11
CA SER A 36 3.57 0.51 -0.83
C SER A 36 2.51 -0.40 -0.23
N ASP A 37 1.59 -0.84 -1.08
CA ASP A 37 0.68 -1.94 -0.80
C ASP A 37 1.18 -3.21 -1.50
N MET A 38 0.88 -4.37 -0.90
CA MET A 38 1.25 -5.65 -1.49
C MET A 38 0.00 -6.39 -1.94
N THR A 39 -0.14 -6.58 -3.25
CA THR A 39 -1.11 -7.55 -3.78
C THR A 39 -0.51 -8.95 -3.63
N ALA A 40 -1.08 -9.74 -2.71
CA ALA A 40 -0.68 -11.12 -2.47
C ALA A 40 -1.68 -12.09 -3.10
N PHE A 41 -1.17 -13.10 -3.80
CA PHE A 41 -1.99 -14.21 -4.27
C PHE A 41 -1.77 -15.42 -3.37
N MET A 42 -2.86 -16.01 -2.87
CA MET A 42 -2.82 -17.13 -1.93
C MET A 42 -3.39 -18.40 -2.54
N TRP A 43 -2.78 -19.53 -2.22
CA TRP A 43 -3.33 -20.84 -2.56
C TRP A 43 -4.40 -21.25 -1.53
N VAL A 44 -5.61 -21.56 -2.02
CA VAL A 44 -6.74 -21.93 -1.16
C VAL A 44 -6.51 -23.31 -0.54
N LYS A 45 -6.63 -23.40 0.79
CA LYS A 45 -6.53 -24.65 1.56
C LYS A 45 -7.53 -25.68 1.01
N GLY A 46 -7.05 -26.89 0.74
CA GLY A 46 -7.84 -28.01 0.23
C GLY A 46 -7.98 -28.07 -1.29
N SER A 47 -7.44 -27.09 -2.03
CA SER A 47 -7.40 -27.16 -3.49
C SER A 47 -6.46 -28.29 -3.96
N THR A 48 -6.91 -29.06 -4.94
CA THR A 48 -6.14 -30.17 -5.54
C THR A 48 -5.36 -29.77 -6.79
N ARG A 49 -5.32 -28.47 -7.12
CA ARG A 49 -4.75 -27.93 -8.36
C ARG A 49 -3.36 -27.30 -8.16
N SER A 50 -2.48 -27.97 -7.41
CA SER A 50 -1.15 -27.44 -7.04
C SER A 50 -0.31 -27.02 -8.24
N GLU A 51 -0.20 -27.87 -9.26
CA GLU A 51 0.64 -27.60 -10.44
C GLU A 51 0.15 -26.40 -11.25
N ALA A 52 -1.17 -26.26 -11.39
CA ALA A 52 -1.76 -25.12 -12.09
C ALA A 52 -1.51 -23.80 -11.34
N VAL A 53 -1.68 -23.81 -10.02
CA VAL A 53 -1.44 -22.62 -9.18
C VAL A 53 0.05 -22.25 -9.18
N LYS A 54 0.95 -23.23 -9.09
CA LYS A 54 2.39 -23.01 -9.19
C LYS A 54 2.78 -22.38 -10.53
N CYS A 55 2.34 -22.98 -11.64
CA CYS A 55 2.60 -22.45 -12.98
C CYS A 55 2.10 -21.02 -13.12
N TRP A 56 0.90 -20.74 -12.59
CA TRP A 56 0.34 -19.39 -12.62
C TRP A 56 1.19 -18.39 -11.80
N PHE A 57 1.65 -18.73 -10.59
CA PHE A 57 2.54 -17.87 -9.82
C PHE A 57 3.86 -17.59 -10.55
N GLU A 58 4.44 -18.60 -11.21
CA GLU A 58 5.67 -18.44 -12.00
C GLU A 58 5.46 -17.50 -13.19
N CYS A 59 4.33 -17.64 -13.91
CA CYS A 59 3.95 -16.74 -15.00
C CYS A 59 3.74 -15.29 -14.51
N VAL A 60 3.02 -15.10 -13.40
CA VAL A 60 2.79 -13.77 -12.82
C VAL A 60 4.12 -13.13 -12.44
N ARG A 61 4.99 -13.84 -11.72
CA ARG A 61 6.32 -13.35 -11.36
C ARG A 61 7.10 -12.93 -12.61
N ALA A 62 7.22 -13.83 -13.58
CA ALA A 62 7.95 -13.57 -14.82
C ALA A 62 7.40 -12.32 -15.54
N SER A 63 6.07 -12.20 -15.71
CA SER A 63 5.44 -11.04 -16.35
C SER A 63 5.74 -9.70 -15.68
N LYS A 64 6.08 -9.70 -14.38
CA LYS A 64 6.31 -8.49 -13.59
C LYS A 64 7.79 -8.15 -13.40
N THR A 65 8.68 -9.15 -13.43
CA THR A 65 10.09 -8.97 -13.05
C THR A 65 11.08 -9.30 -14.16
N ASP A 66 10.66 -9.98 -15.23
CA ASP A 66 11.55 -10.30 -16.35
C ASP A 66 11.67 -9.07 -17.28
N PRO A 67 12.88 -8.52 -17.49
CA PRO A 67 13.08 -7.32 -18.29
C PRO A 67 12.52 -7.41 -19.71
N LYS A 68 12.42 -8.63 -20.26
CA LYS A 68 11.86 -8.84 -21.61
C LYS A 68 10.40 -8.41 -21.74
N TYR A 69 9.66 -8.30 -20.63
CA TYR A 69 8.26 -7.89 -20.63
C TYR A 69 8.06 -6.42 -20.27
N GLU A 70 9.11 -5.67 -19.92
CA GLU A 70 8.98 -4.25 -19.51
C GLU A 70 8.31 -3.40 -20.59
N GLN A 71 8.80 -3.47 -21.84
CA GLN A 71 8.22 -2.71 -22.94
C GLN A 71 6.78 -3.15 -23.21
N THR A 72 6.49 -4.45 -23.24
CA THR A 72 5.12 -4.95 -23.44
C THR A 72 4.17 -4.48 -22.33
N ASN A 73 4.65 -4.40 -21.09
CA ASN A 73 3.87 -3.87 -19.97
C ASN A 73 3.60 -2.36 -20.13
N LYS A 74 4.60 -1.58 -20.58
CA LYS A 74 4.42 -0.16 -20.90
C LYS A 74 3.41 0.01 -22.04
N ASP A 75 3.59 -0.69 -23.15
CA ASP A 75 2.70 -0.60 -24.31
C ASP A 75 1.25 -0.91 -23.92
N LYS A 76 1.03 -1.98 -23.17
CA LYS A 76 -0.30 -2.36 -22.67
C LYS A 76 -0.87 -1.34 -21.69
N PHE A 77 -0.04 -0.71 -20.86
CA PHE A 77 -0.48 0.38 -19.99
C PHE A 77 -0.95 1.57 -20.82
N MET A 78 -0.16 1.99 -21.82
CA MET A 78 -0.49 3.15 -22.66
C MET A 78 -1.73 2.89 -23.53
N GLU A 79 -1.91 1.67 -24.04
CA GLU A 79 -3.13 1.25 -24.75
C GLU A 79 -4.40 1.45 -23.90
N ASN A 80 -4.32 1.10 -22.61
CA ASN A 80 -5.44 1.24 -21.68
C ASN A 80 -5.59 2.66 -21.11
N ASN A 81 -4.58 3.52 -21.27
CA ASN A 81 -4.55 4.87 -20.71
C ASN A 81 -4.05 5.86 -21.80
N PRO A 82 -4.82 6.08 -22.88
CA PRO A 82 -4.33 6.72 -24.11
C PRO A 82 -3.93 8.19 -23.96
N ASN A 83 -4.35 8.86 -22.88
CA ASN A 83 -4.00 10.25 -22.60
C ASN A 83 -2.82 10.40 -21.63
N TRP A 84 -2.16 9.29 -21.26
CA TRP A 84 -0.90 9.35 -20.53
C TRP A 84 0.25 9.71 -21.45
N THR A 85 1.22 10.45 -20.90
CA THR A 85 2.51 10.69 -21.57
C THR A 85 3.55 9.71 -21.07
N ASP A 86 4.62 9.52 -21.86
CA ASP A 86 5.78 8.73 -21.44
C ASP A 86 6.40 9.27 -20.15
N GLU A 87 6.49 10.59 -19.99
CA GLU A 87 7.01 11.23 -18.78
C GLU A 87 6.19 10.87 -17.54
N MET A 88 4.85 10.90 -17.63
CA MET A 88 3.98 10.50 -16.53
C MET A 88 4.21 9.03 -16.14
N TYR A 89 4.36 8.16 -17.14
CA TYR A 89 4.65 6.74 -16.92
C TYR A 89 6.00 6.55 -16.23
N ASP A 90 7.03 7.24 -16.70
CA ASP A 90 8.39 7.10 -16.17
C ASP A 90 8.46 7.59 -14.71
N VAL A 91 7.81 8.70 -14.36
CA VAL A 91 7.68 9.16 -12.96
C VAL A 91 6.93 8.14 -12.10
N LYS A 92 5.85 7.54 -12.64
CA LYS A 92 5.12 6.48 -11.94
C LYS A 92 6.00 5.26 -11.67
N MET A 93 6.90 4.91 -12.58
CA MET A 93 7.81 3.78 -12.41
C MET A 93 8.99 4.10 -11.48
N ASP A 94 9.48 5.36 -11.43
CA ASP A 94 10.53 5.78 -10.49
C ASP A 94 10.11 5.54 -9.03
N VAL A 95 8.87 5.87 -8.68
CA VAL A 95 8.35 5.74 -7.30
C VAL A 95 8.33 4.29 -6.79
N VAL A 96 8.32 3.30 -7.68
CA VAL A 96 8.33 1.87 -7.33
C VAL A 96 9.67 1.18 -7.62
N SER A 97 10.71 1.97 -7.89
CA SER A 97 12.07 1.45 -8.08
C SER A 97 12.75 1.07 -6.77
N ASP A 98 13.86 0.35 -6.88
CA ASP A 98 14.70 -0.06 -5.74
C ASP A 98 15.38 1.13 -5.02
N ASP A 99 15.35 2.34 -5.60
CA ASP A 99 15.89 3.56 -4.98
C ASP A 99 15.02 4.07 -3.82
N TYR A 100 13.75 3.65 -3.78
CA TYR A 100 12.81 4.04 -2.74
C TYR A 100 12.80 3.04 -1.58
N LEU A 101 12.92 3.57 -0.35
CA LEU A 101 12.56 2.80 0.84
C LEU A 101 11.05 2.64 0.88
N MET A 102 10.57 1.42 0.62
CA MET A 102 9.16 1.07 0.66
C MET A 102 8.71 0.81 2.09
N LEU A 103 7.79 1.64 2.58
CA LEU A 103 7.10 1.44 3.84
C LEU A 103 5.78 0.69 3.58
N PHE A 104 5.62 -0.45 4.25
CA PHE A 104 4.39 -1.24 4.19
C PHE A 104 3.59 -1.04 5.46
N ASP A 105 2.34 -0.62 5.30
CA ASP A 105 1.38 -0.55 6.41
C ASP A 105 0.57 -1.85 6.48
N TYR A 106 0.95 -2.71 7.42
CA TYR A 106 0.33 -4.03 7.61
C TYR A 106 -0.91 -3.99 8.51
N ALA A 107 -1.47 -2.82 8.80
CA ALA A 107 -2.62 -2.66 9.71
C ALA A 107 -3.76 -3.66 9.42
N TYR A 108 -4.14 -3.82 8.15
CA TYR A 108 -5.17 -4.75 7.70
C TYR A 108 -4.84 -6.23 7.93
N GLY A 109 -3.56 -6.58 7.93
CA GLY A 109 -3.09 -7.96 8.12
C GLY A 109 -3.04 -8.38 9.59
N ILE A 110 -3.08 -7.43 10.53
CA ILE A 110 -3.02 -7.72 11.97
C ILE A 110 -4.43 -7.98 12.52
N SER A 111 -5.33 -7.02 12.33
CA SER A 111 -6.73 -7.17 12.74
C SER A 111 -7.66 -6.18 12.04
N SER A 112 -8.96 -6.46 12.11
CA SER A 112 -9.97 -5.51 11.62
C SER A 112 -9.93 -4.20 12.40
N ALA A 113 -9.68 -4.20 13.71
CA ALA A 113 -9.56 -2.96 14.48
C ALA A 113 -8.36 -2.11 14.02
N LEU A 114 -7.24 -2.74 13.65
CA LEU A 114 -6.08 -2.00 13.16
C LEU A 114 -6.27 -1.42 11.77
N GLY A 115 -6.84 -2.18 10.83
CA GLY A 115 -6.87 -1.78 9.41
C GLY A 115 -8.23 -1.44 8.82
N ASP A 116 -9.33 -2.00 9.32
CA ASP A 116 -10.66 -1.71 8.77
C ASP A 116 -11.13 -0.32 9.23
N ARG A 117 -11.35 0.55 8.24
CA ARG A 117 -11.74 1.96 8.40
C ARG A 117 -13.08 2.17 9.10
N LYS A 118 -13.81 1.12 9.46
CA LYS A 118 -15.10 1.19 10.15
C LYS A 118 -15.12 0.52 11.52
N GLN A 119 -14.03 -0.14 11.91
CA GLN A 119 -14.03 -1.05 13.06
C GLN A 119 -13.33 -0.47 14.28
N PHE A 120 -12.70 0.71 14.15
CA PHE A 120 -12.14 1.44 15.27
C PHE A 120 -12.86 2.77 15.48
N ASP A 121 -13.39 2.98 16.68
CA ASP A 121 -14.12 4.21 17.05
C ASP A 121 -15.26 4.60 16.09
N GLY A 122 -15.84 3.59 15.42
CA GLY A 122 -17.04 3.71 14.57
C GLY A 122 -16.84 4.33 13.18
N ASN A 123 -15.74 5.04 12.92
CA ASN A 123 -15.54 5.78 11.65
C ASN A 123 -14.08 5.82 11.13
N GLN A 124 -13.14 5.14 11.78
CA GLN A 124 -11.76 5.03 11.29
C GLN A 124 -11.15 3.67 11.64
N CYS A 125 -9.89 3.44 11.27
CA CYS A 125 -9.10 2.33 11.82
C CYS A 125 -8.15 2.87 12.90
N LEU A 126 -7.60 1.99 13.75
CA LEU A 126 -6.68 2.43 14.82
C LEU A 126 -5.42 3.10 14.26
N VAL A 127 -4.93 2.65 13.10
CA VAL A 127 -3.75 3.25 12.48
C VAL A 127 -4.02 4.66 11.95
N ASP A 128 -5.20 4.89 11.36
CA ASP A 128 -5.64 6.25 10.96
C ASP A 128 -5.71 7.17 12.19
N ALA A 129 -6.23 6.67 13.33
CA ALA A 129 -6.29 7.42 14.58
C ALA A 129 -4.88 7.75 15.13
N LEU A 130 -3.94 6.81 15.08
CA LEU A 130 -2.54 7.01 15.48
C LEU A 130 -1.87 8.12 14.67
N TYR A 131 -2.03 8.10 13.34
CA TYR A 131 -1.46 9.12 12.47
C TYR A 131 -2.12 10.48 12.66
N SER A 132 -3.45 10.51 12.72
CA SER A 132 -4.21 11.74 12.90
C SER A 132 -3.87 12.42 14.23
N ASP A 133 -3.91 11.69 15.34
CA ASP A 133 -3.67 12.27 16.66
C ASP A 133 -2.23 12.82 16.80
N ALA A 134 -1.26 12.19 16.14
CA ALA A 134 0.15 12.60 16.19
C ALA A 134 0.50 13.73 15.20
N SER A 135 -0.31 13.94 14.16
CA SER A 135 0.02 14.84 13.04
C SER A 135 -0.92 16.04 12.93
N ASN A 136 -2.13 15.94 13.50
CA ASN A 136 -3.15 16.99 13.42
C ASN A 136 -3.22 17.78 14.71
N VAL A 137 -3.60 19.05 14.56
CA VAL A 137 -3.96 19.94 15.65
C VAL A 137 -5.44 19.74 15.96
N ASN A 138 -5.78 19.48 17.22
CA ASN A 138 -7.17 19.33 17.64
C ASN A 138 -7.93 20.68 17.61
N GLU A 139 -9.23 20.65 17.92
CA GLU A 139 -10.09 21.85 17.94
C GLU A 139 -9.60 22.94 18.93
N GLU A 140 -8.79 22.56 19.91
CA GLU A 140 -8.22 23.44 20.93
C GLU A 140 -6.84 24.00 20.55
N GLY A 141 -6.33 23.70 19.35
CA GLY A 141 -5.01 24.17 18.90
C GLY A 141 -3.84 23.33 19.40
N VAL A 142 -4.08 22.15 19.98
CA VAL A 142 -3.06 21.26 20.55
C VAL A 142 -2.84 20.05 19.65
N GLN A 143 -1.59 19.82 19.26
CA GLN A 143 -1.15 18.57 18.61
C GLN A 143 -0.59 17.61 19.66
N SER A 144 -1.04 16.36 19.66
CA SER A 144 -0.50 15.36 20.60
C SER A 144 0.92 14.98 20.19
N THR A 145 1.80 14.82 21.18
CA THR A 145 3.12 14.24 20.93
C THR A 145 3.00 12.75 20.64
N TRP A 146 3.96 12.19 19.90
CA TRP A 146 4.04 10.75 19.67
C TRP A 146 3.99 9.94 20.98
N THR A 147 4.62 10.42 22.06
CA THR A 147 4.61 9.75 23.37
C THR A 147 3.19 9.63 23.93
N GLN A 148 2.40 10.71 23.88
CA GLN A 148 1.01 10.71 24.37
C GLN A 148 0.13 9.78 23.54
N VAL A 149 0.27 9.83 22.21
CA VAL A 149 -0.47 8.95 21.29
C VAL A 149 -0.12 7.48 21.54
N ARG A 150 1.18 7.18 21.68
CA ARG A 150 1.66 5.85 22.03
C ARG A 150 1.06 5.37 23.35
N GLU A 151 1.11 6.18 24.42
CA GLU A 151 0.56 5.80 25.73
C GLU A 151 -0.95 5.53 25.67
N LYS A 152 -1.70 6.34 24.90
CA LYS A 152 -3.15 6.18 24.71
C LYS A 152 -3.51 4.85 24.04
N TYR A 153 -2.73 4.39 23.07
CA TYR A 153 -3.12 3.29 22.20
C TYR A 153 -2.29 2.01 22.34
N SER A 154 -1.16 2.01 23.07
CA SER A 154 -0.27 0.84 23.19
C SER A 154 -0.99 -0.41 23.70
N ALA A 155 -1.87 -0.27 24.70
CA ALA A 155 -2.60 -1.41 25.25
C ALA A 155 -3.51 -2.10 24.22
N THR A 156 -4.16 -1.32 23.35
CA THR A 156 -4.99 -1.85 22.26
C THR A 156 -4.13 -2.54 21.22
N VAL A 157 -3.04 -1.90 20.77
CA VAL A 157 -2.10 -2.49 19.80
C VAL A 157 -1.52 -3.82 20.32
N ASP A 158 -1.08 -3.85 21.57
CA ASP A 158 -0.51 -5.05 22.20
C ASP A 158 -1.52 -6.20 22.28
N SER A 159 -2.80 -5.88 22.56
CA SER A 159 -3.88 -6.87 22.61
C SER A 159 -4.10 -7.53 21.24
N GLU A 160 -4.18 -6.72 20.18
CA GLU A 160 -4.43 -7.20 18.81
C GLU A 160 -3.26 -8.04 18.28
N ILE A 161 -2.01 -7.62 18.56
CA ILE A 161 -0.80 -8.39 18.24
C ILE A 161 -0.78 -9.73 18.99
N LYS A 162 -1.18 -9.73 20.27
CA LYS A 162 -1.24 -10.95 21.08
C LYS A 162 -2.25 -11.94 20.50
N GLU A 163 -3.43 -11.47 20.09
CA GLU A 163 -4.45 -12.32 19.47
C GLU A 163 -3.96 -12.92 18.15
N LEU A 164 -3.34 -12.11 17.28
CA LEU A 164 -2.74 -12.59 16.04
C LEU A 164 -1.71 -13.69 16.29
N ASN A 165 -0.79 -13.47 17.23
CA ASN A 165 0.25 -14.44 17.56
C ASN A 165 -0.35 -15.77 18.06
N GLN A 166 -1.44 -15.71 18.84
CA GLN A 166 -2.16 -16.92 19.28
C GLN A 166 -2.79 -17.67 18.11
N LYS A 167 -3.43 -16.96 17.16
CA LYS A 167 -3.98 -17.57 15.93
C LYS A 167 -2.90 -18.20 15.06
N ILE A 168 -1.74 -17.56 14.92
CA ILE A 168 -0.61 -18.12 14.17
C ILE A 168 -0.09 -19.39 14.85
N ALA A 169 0.02 -19.39 16.18
CA ALA A 169 0.48 -20.56 16.93
C ALA A 169 -0.44 -21.77 16.75
N SER A 170 -1.76 -21.59 16.73
CA SER A 170 -2.73 -22.68 16.52
C SER A 170 -2.78 -23.22 15.10
N LEU A 171 -2.28 -22.47 14.10
CA LEU A 171 -2.16 -22.94 12.72
C LEU A 171 -0.91 -23.82 12.50
N LYS A 172 0.07 -23.75 13.40
CA LYS A 172 1.32 -24.52 13.34
C LYS A 172 1.22 -25.89 14.04
N SER A 173 0.13 -26.15 14.76
CA SER A 173 -0.20 -27.44 15.40
C SER A 173 -1.09 -28.28 14.50
#